data_AF-A0AAV9GDY8-F1
#
_entry.id   AF-A0AAV9GDY8-F1
#
_cell.length_a   1.000
_cell.length_b   1.000
_cell.length_c   1.000
_cell.angle_alpha   90.00
_cell.angle_beta   90.00
_cell.angle_gamma   90.00
#
_symmetry.space_group_name_H-M   'P 1'
#
loop_
_entity.id
_entity.type
_entity.pdbx_description
1 polymer ?
#
loop_
_entity_poly.entity_id
_entity_poly.type
_entity_poly.pdbx_seq_one_letter_code
_entity_poly.pdbx_strand_id
1 'polypeptide(L)' 'MPSNPAKKKKTVVVWVWTCCSCGRGGPDMMILRVEFCPSCRHPRCTRCEADRVRQSR' A
#
# COMPACT_ATOMS: atom_id res chain seq x y z
N MET A 1 -6.10 36.22 -17.14
CA MET A 1 -5.65 35.52 -15.92
C MET A 1 -5.99 34.05 -16.07
N PRO A 2 -5.06 33.12 -16.32
CA PRO A 2 -5.42 31.71 -16.38
C PRO A 2 -5.55 31.16 -14.96
N SER A 3 -6.78 30.87 -14.56
CA SER A 3 -7.12 30.10 -13.37
C SER A 3 -6.59 28.68 -13.55
N ASN A 4 -5.47 28.37 -12.91
CA ASN A 4 -4.91 27.03 -12.88
C ASN A 4 -5.78 26.17 -11.95
N PRO A 5 -6.55 25.17 -12.44
CA PRO A 5 -7.28 24.31 -11.54
C PRO A 5 -6.25 23.43 -10.83
N ALA A 6 -5.85 23.82 -9.63
CA ALA A 6 -5.10 22.97 -8.72
C ALA A 6 -5.93 21.70 -8.52
N LYS A 7 -5.62 20.65 -9.29
CA LYS A 7 -6.23 19.34 -9.19
C LYS A 7 -6.04 18.90 -7.74
N LYS A 8 -7.11 18.95 -6.93
CA LYS A 8 -7.10 18.44 -5.57
C LYS A 8 -6.67 16.97 -5.67
N LYS A 9 -5.43 16.67 -5.28
CA LYS A 9 -4.91 15.29 -5.23
C LYS A 9 -5.88 14.49 -4.37
N LYS A 10 -6.62 13.56 -4.99
CA LYS A 10 -7.58 12.76 -4.24
C LYS A 10 -6.76 11.83 -3.37
N THR A 11 -6.83 12.03 -2.07
CA THR A 11 -6.18 11.15 -1.10
C THR A 11 -7.00 9.87 -1.03
N VAL A 12 -6.46 8.77 -1.56
CA VAL A 12 -7.05 7.45 -1.47
C VAL A 12 -6.39 6.73 -0.31
N VAL A 13 -7.18 6.27 0.65
CA VAL A 13 -6.69 5.44 1.76
C VAL A 13 -6.64 4.00 1.27
N VAL A 14 -5.47 3.38 1.31
CA VAL A 14 -5.29 1.96 1.00
C VAL A 14 -4.68 1.23 2.19
N TRP A 15 -5.11 -0.01 2.40
CA TRP A 15 -4.55 -0.89 3.41
C TRP A 15 -3.44 -1.71 2.80
N VAL A 16 -2.25 -1.60 3.37
CA VAL A 16 -1.06 -2.30 2.91
C VAL A 16 -0.49 -3.18 4.00
N TRP A 17 0.41 -4.08 3.64
CA TRP A 17 1.17 -4.85 4.61
C TRP A 17 2.64 -4.97 4.28
N THR A 18 3.41 -5.22 5.33
CA THR A 18 4.85 -5.44 5.29
C THR A 18 5.13 -6.90 5.60
N CYS A 19 5.84 -7.56 4.69
CA CYS A 19 6.20 -8.96 4.83
C CYS A 19 7.17 -9.16 5.99
N CYS A 20 6.79 -9.99 6.96
CA CYS A 20 7.63 -10.30 8.12
C CYS A 20 8.90 -11.10 7.79
N SER A 21 8.98 -11.71 6.60
CA SER A 21 10.12 -12.52 6.19
C SER A 21 11.21 -11.70 5.49
N CYS A 22 10.82 -10.78 4.60
CA CYS A 22 11.78 -10.00 3.79
C CYS A 22 11.74 -8.49 4.05
N GLY A 23 10.84 -8.01 4.92
CA GLY A 23 10.70 -6.60 5.27
C GLY A 23 10.14 -5.70 4.16
N ARG A 24 9.79 -6.26 2.99
CA ARG A 24 9.19 -5.48 1.91
C ARG A 24 7.71 -5.23 2.21
N GLY A 25 7.27 -4.00 1.98
CA GLY A 25 5.89 -3.57 2.12
C GLY A 25 5.59 -2.38 1.22
N GLY A 26 4.43 -1.77 1.43
CA GLY A 26 4.05 -0.53 0.76
C GLY A 26 2.87 -0.67 -0.20
N PRO A 27 2.66 0.31 -1.10
CA PRO A 27 1.40 0.52 -1.83
C PRO A 27 0.96 -0.66 -2.70
N ASP A 28 1.91 -1.47 -3.19
CA ASP A 28 1.62 -2.64 -4.01
C ASP A 28 1.23 -3.88 -3.18
N MET A 29 1.58 -3.91 -1.90
CA MET A 29 1.21 -5.00 -0.98
C MET A 29 -0.16 -4.72 -0.35
N MET A 30 -1.19 -4.58 -1.17
CA MET A 30 -2.55 -4.33 -0.70
C MET A 30 -3.13 -5.56 0.00
N ILE A 31 -3.65 -5.37 1.22
CA ILE A 31 -4.22 -6.46 2.04
C ILE A 31 -5.33 -7.22 1.29
N LEU A 32 -6.15 -6.51 0.53
CA LEU A 32 -7.30 -7.09 -0.17
C LEU A 32 -6.94 -7.89 -1.43
N ARG A 33 -5.70 -7.80 -1.93
CA ARG A 33 -5.32 -8.40 -3.22
C ARG A 33 -4.14 -9.35 -3.14
N VAL A 34 -3.31 -9.23 -2.11
CA VAL A 34 -1.99 -9.87 -2.09
C VAL A 34 -1.91 -10.78 -0.87
N GLU A 35 -2.18 -12.07 -1.11
CA GLU A 35 -2.07 -13.13 -0.10
C GLU A 35 -0.63 -13.62 0.09
N PHE A 36 0.22 -13.52 -0.94
CA PHE A 36 1.63 -13.93 -0.91
C PHE A 36 2.54 -12.74 -1.18
N CYS A 37 3.67 -12.64 -0.46
CA CYS A 37 4.64 -11.58 -0.69
C CYS A 37 5.20 -11.68 -2.12
N PRO A 38 5.07 -10.65 -2.97
CA PRO A 38 5.54 -10.70 -4.36
C PRO A 38 7.06 -10.86 -4.49
N SER A 39 7.83 -10.60 -3.43
CA SER A 39 9.29 -10.69 -3.46
C SER A 39 9.83 -12.04 -2.98
N CYS A 40 9.38 -12.55 -1.82
CA CYS A 40 9.88 -13.82 -1.29
C CYS A 40 8.86 -14.97 -1.38
N ARG A 41 7.67 -14.71 -1.93
CA ARG A 41 6.52 -15.62 -2.00
C ARG A 41 6.05 -16.15 -0.65
N HIS A 42 6.47 -15.53 0.45
CA HIS A 42 6.02 -15.92 1.78
C HIS A 42 4.54 -15.55 1.97
N PRO A 43 3.69 -16.47 2.45
CA PRO A 43 2.28 -16.19 2.68
C PRO A 43 2.12 -15.11 3.75
N ARG A 44 1.11 -14.26 3.57
CA ARG A 44 0.70 -13.29 4.58
C ARG A 44 0.25 -14.06 5.83
N CYS A 45 0.81 -13.69 6.97
CA CYS A 45 0.46 -14.26 8.27
C CYS A 45 0.19 -13.15 9.28
N THR A 46 -0.20 -13.54 10.49
CA THR A 46 -0.46 -12.59 11.60
C THR A 46 0.76 -11.80 12.06
N ARG A 47 1.98 -12.24 11.70
CA ARG A 47 3.22 -11.49 11.95
C ARG A 47 3.49 -10.39 10.93
N CYS A 48 2.77 -10.36 9.82
CA CYS A 48 2.91 -9.29 8.83
C CYS A 48 2.27 -8.02 9.36
N GLU A 49 3.04 -6.92 9.37
CA GLU A 49 2.55 -5.62 9.83
C GLU A 49 1.56 -5.05 8.81
N ALA A 50 0.42 -4.54 9.27
CA ALA A 50 -0.63 -4.01 8.41
C ALA A 50 -0.81 -2.52 8.71
N ASP A 51 -0.70 -1.69 7.69
CA ASP A 51 -0.72 -0.24 7.83
C ASP A 51 -1.71 0.43 6.88
N ARG A 52 -2.15 1.64 7.24
CA ARG A 52 -3.06 2.46 6.44
C ARG A 52 -2.27 3.58 5.80
N VAL A 53 -1.93 3.40 4.53
CA VAL A 53 -1.23 4.44 3.77
C VAL A 53 -2.20 5.31 2.98
N ARG A 54 -2.00 6.63 3.09
CA ARG A 54 -2.73 7.64 2.33
C ARG A 54 -1.98 7.90 1.03
N GLN A 55 -2.45 7.33 -0.08
CA GLN A 55 -1.90 7.64 -1.40
C GLN A 55 -2.54 8.93 -1.93
N SER A 56 -1.70 9.93 -2.20
CA SER A 56 -2.11 11.13 -2.93
C SER A 56 -1.97 10.83 -4.42
N ARG A 57 -3.06 10.46 -5.11
CA ARG A 57 -3.04 10.30 -6.59
C ARG A 57 -3.13 11.64 -7.29
#